data_AF-A0A178DU46-F1
#
_entry.id   AF-A0A178DU46-F1
#
_cell.length_a   1.000
_cell.length_b   1.000
_cell.length_c   1.000
_cell.angle_alpha   90.00
_cell.angle_beta   90.00
_cell.angle_gamma   90.00
#
_symmetry.space_group_name_H-M   'P 1'
#
loop_
_entity.id
_entity.type
_entity.pdbx_description
1 polymer ?
#
loop_
_entity_poly.entity_id
_entity_poly.type
_entity_poly.pdbx_seq_one_letter_code
_entity_poly.pdbx_strand_id
1 'polypeptide(L)'
;MTSSQSPTNANDRPRLTEAQKKENHIRSEQKRREAIREGFDRLASIVPGMDGQGRSEAVVLEATIKYMREKIVERQKIISDAQAQGIDTTGWELPKETLEACEAQLKRQQLEDQQNGINNGKKA
;
A
#
# COMPACT_ATOMS: atom_id res chain seq x y z
N MET A 1 -67.08 4.65 -0.21
CA MET A 1 -66.35 5.58 -1.10
C MET A 1 -64.87 5.32 -0.91
N THR A 2 -64.18 4.93 -1.99
CA THR A 2 -62.78 4.53 -1.99
C THR A 2 -61.90 5.76 -2.23
N SER A 3 -61.01 6.06 -1.29
CA SER A 3 -60.06 7.17 -1.39
C SER A 3 -58.72 6.61 -1.87
N SER A 4 -58.50 6.69 -3.18
CA SER A 4 -57.26 6.31 -3.85
C SER A 4 -56.09 7.18 -3.38
N GLN A 5 -55.15 6.58 -2.63
CA GLN A 5 -53.88 7.20 -2.28
C GLN A 5 -52.89 6.99 -3.44
N SER A 6 -52.51 8.10 -4.10
CA SER A 6 -51.51 8.12 -5.16
C SER A 6 -50.11 7.75 -4.63
N PRO A 7 -49.25 7.11 -5.44
CA PRO A 7 -47.91 6.74 -5.02
C PRO A 7 -47.02 7.98 -4.84
N THR A 8 -46.32 8.07 -3.72
CA THR A 8 -45.37 9.14 -3.41
C THR A 8 -44.21 9.14 -4.40
N ASN A 9 -44.01 10.28 -5.06
CA ASN A 9 -42.94 10.51 -6.02
C ASN A 9 -41.57 10.23 -5.38
N ALA A 10 -40.68 9.56 -6.12
CA ALA A 10 -39.28 9.32 -5.76
C ALA A 10 -38.41 10.60 -5.61
N ASN A 11 -39.05 11.78 -5.67
CA ASN A 11 -38.45 13.11 -5.49
C ASN A 11 -38.62 13.68 -4.07
N ASP A 12 -39.28 12.99 -3.14
CA ASP A 12 -39.49 13.43 -1.75
C ASP A 12 -38.29 13.17 -0.81
N ARG A 13 -37.05 13.16 -1.33
CA ARG A 13 -35.89 13.32 -0.45
C ARG A 13 -35.67 14.82 -0.23
N PRO A 14 -35.90 15.36 0.98
CA PRO A 14 -35.65 16.77 1.25
C PRO A 14 -34.19 17.08 0.90
N ARG A 15 -33.98 18.13 0.11
CA ARG A 15 -32.63 18.63 -0.22
C ARG A 15 -31.94 18.98 1.10
N LEU A 16 -30.76 18.41 1.34
CA LEU A 16 -29.98 18.65 2.55
C LEU A 16 -29.76 20.15 2.75
N THR A 17 -30.02 20.64 3.96
CA THR A 17 -29.68 22.01 4.35
C THR A 17 -28.16 22.22 4.27
N GLU A 18 -27.71 23.47 4.13
CA GLU A 18 -26.27 23.79 4.13
C GLU A 18 -25.57 23.28 5.40
N ALA A 19 -26.24 23.37 6.55
CA ALA A 19 -25.74 22.82 7.81
C ALA A 19 -25.58 21.28 7.75
N GLN A 20 -26.59 20.56 7.25
CA GLN A 20 -26.54 19.11 7.09
C GLN A 20 -25.50 18.65 6.06
N LYS A 21 -25.29 19.42 4.97
CA LYS A 21 -24.22 19.12 4.00
C LYS A 21 -22.84 19.24 4.65
N LYS A 22 -22.62 20.31 5.43
CA LYS A 22 -21.35 20.54 6.14
C LYS A 22 -21.05 19.41 7.12
N GLU A 23 -22.05 18.99 7.89
CA GLU A 23 -21.92 17.87 8.83
C GLU A 23 -21.63 16.55 8.12
N ASN A 24 -22.37 16.23 7.06
CA ASN A 24 -22.13 15.02 6.26
C ASN A 24 -20.75 15.01 5.63
N HIS A 25 -20.25 16.16 5.16
CA HIS A 25 -18.92 16.29 4.61
C HIS A 25 -17.84 15.98 5.66
N ILE A 26 -17.95 16.56 6.87
CA ILE A 26 -17.03 16.29 7.97
C ILE A 26 -17.03 14.80 8.33
N ARG A 27 -18.22 14.20 8.49
CA ARG A 27 -18.36 12.78 8.84
C ARG A 27 -17.77 11.86 7.75
N SER A 28 -18.01 12.18 6.49
CA SER A 28 -17.50 11.39 5.36
C SER A 28 -15.97 11.46 5.29
N GLU A 29 -15.40 12.64 5.50
CA GLU A 29 -13.94 12.81 5.52
C GLU A 29 -13.30 12.15 6.74
N GLN A 30 -13.93 12.21 7.91
CA GLN A 30 -13.46 11.49 9.09
C GLN A 30 -13.41 9.98 8.83
N LYS A 31 -14.50 9.40 8.31
CA LYS A 31 -14.55 7.98 7.95
C LYS A 31 -13.49 7.62 6.90
N ARG A 32 -13.29 8.47 5.89
CA ARG A 32 -12.24 8.29 4.88
C ARG A 32 -10.86 8.25 5.51
N ARG A 33 -10.55 9.17 6.43
CA ARG A 33 -9.27 9.22 7.14
C ARG A 33 -9.06 8.03 8.07
N GLU A 34 -10.09 7.57 8.77
CA GLU A 34 -10.05 6.36 9.59
C GLU A 34 -9.71 5.13 8.73
N ALA A 35 -10.37 4.96 7.58
CA ALA A 35 -10.07 3.85 6.67
C ALA A 35 -8.64 3.90 6.10
N ILE A 36 -8.12 5.10 5.82
CA ILE A 36 -6.71 5.27 5.39
C ILE A 36 -5.76 4.83 6.50
N ARG A 37 -6.00 5.25 7.75
CA ARG A 37 -5.16 4.87 8.90
C ARG A 37 -5.16 3.37 9.14
N GLU A 38 -6.33 2.73 9.10
CA GLU A 38 -6.44 1.27 9.18
C GLU A 38 -5.68 0.58 8.03
N GLY A 39 -5.64 1.19 6.84
CA GLY A 39 -4.80 0.75 5.74
C GLY A 39 -3.30 0.77 6.09
N PHE A 40 -2.82 1.87 6.66
CA PHE A 40 -1.43 1.99 7.10
C PHE A 40 -1.07 1.07 8.26
N ASP A 41 -1.95 0.90 9.25
CA ASP A 41 -1.73 -0.01 10.37
C ASP A 41 -1.62 -1.47 9.87
N ARG A 42 -2.45 -1.88 8.91
CA ARG A 42 -2.31 -3.18 8.26
C ARG A 42 -1.02 -3.31 7.47
N LEU A 43 -0.64 -2.28 6.71
CA LEU A 43 0.59 -2.30 5.93
C LEU A 43 1.81 -2.45 6.84
N ALA A 44 1.84 -1.69 7.93
CA ALA A 44 2.87 -1.73 8.98
C ALA A 44 3.01 -3.14 9.60
N SER A 45 1.92 -3.88 9.79
CA SER A 45 1.96 -5.26 10.30
C SER A 45 2.52 -6.29 9.32
N ILE A 46 2.47 -6.02 8.01
CA ILE A 46 2.96 -6.92 6.96
C ILE A 46 4.46 -6.70 6.70
N VAL A 47 4.90 -5.46 6.77
CA VAL A 47 6.28 -5.07 6.42
C VAL A 47 7.20 -5.33 7.62
N PRO A 48 8.26 -6.14 7.46
CA PRO A 48 9.18 -6.43 8.55
C PRO A 48 9.78 -5.17 9.18
N GLY A 49 9.75 -5.10 10.52
CA GLY A 49 10.31 -3.98 11.29
C GLY A 49 9.43 -2.73 11.37
N MET A 50 8.24 -2.72 10.76
CA MET A 50 7.32 -1.56 10.77
C MET A 50 6.14 -1.71 11.73
N ASP A 51 6.08 -2.78 12.54
CA ASP A 51 4.94 -3.00 13.43
C ASP A 51 4.75 -1.82 14.41
N GLY A 52 3.50 -1.38 14.57
CA GLY A 52 3.15 -0.19 15.33
C GLY A 52 3.57 1.16 14.72
N GLN A 53 4.22 1.19 13.55
CA GLN A 53 4.64 2.43 12.86
C GLN A 53 3.60 2.99 11.89
N GLY A 54 2.34 2.56 11.94
CA GLY A 54 1.28 2.99 11.01
C GLY A 54 1.01 4.50 10.96
N ARG A 55 1.55 5.28 11.92
CA ARG A 55 1.48 6.75 11.93
C ARG A 55 2.65 7.43 11.22
N SER A 56 3.71 6.70 10.90
CA SER A 56 4.88 7.18 10.17
C SER A 56 4.71 6.93 8.67
N GLU A 57 3.69 7.55 8.04
CA GLU A 57 3.21 7.23 6.68
C GLU A 57 4.34 7.12 5.64
N ALA A 58 5.23 8.13 5.57
CA ALA A 58 6.33 8.14 4.60
C ALA A 58 7.32 6.98 4.82
N VAL A 59 7.65 6.68 6.08
CA VAL A 59 8.58 5.61 6.46
C VAL A 59 7.97 4.25 6.12
N VAL A 60 6.68 4.05 6.42
CA VAL A 60 5.96 2.81 6.08
C VAL A 60 5.94 2.60 4.57
N LEU A 61 5.63 3.63 3.78
CA LEU A 61 5.62 3.52 2.31
C LEU A 61 7.01 3.19 1.75
N GLU A 62 8.04 3.87 2.24
CA GLU A 62 9.41 3.62 1.80
C GLU A 62 9.86 2.18 2.12
N ALA A 63 9.64 1.74 3.35
CA ALA A 63 9.93 0.37 3.78
C ALA A 63 9.12 -0.67 2.98
N THR A 64 7.85 -0.37 2.68
CA THR A 64 6.99 -1.21 1.86
C THR A 64 7.56 -1.41 0.47
N ILE A 65 7.96 -0.31 -0.19
CA ILE A 65 8.51 -0.38 -1.55
C ILE A 65 9.83 -1.17 -1.55
N LYS A 66 10.69 -0.95 -0.55
CA LYS A 66 11.91 -1.74 -0.37
C LYS A 66 11.58 -3.23 -0.24
N TYR A 67 10.66 -3.59 0.65
CA TYR A 67 10.25 -4.97 0.88
C TYR A 67 9.64 -5.63 -0.37
N MET A 68 8.82 -4.91 -1.15
CA MET A 68 8.29 -5.41 -2.42
C MET A 68 9.40 -5.75 -3.42
N ARG A 69 10.44 -4.90 -3.54
CA ARG A 69 11.58 -5.16 -4.43
C ARG A 69 12.36 -6.40 -3.96
N GLU A 70 12.58 -6.54 -2.65
CA GLU A 70 13.23 -7.73 -2.09
C GLU A 70 12.45 -9.00 -2.43
N LYS A 71 11.12 -8.97 -2.29
CA LYS A 71 10.24 -10.11 -2.64
C LYS A 71 10.20 -10.42 -4.13
N ILE A 72 10.36 -9.42 -5.00
CA ILE A 72 10.49 -9.65 -6.44
C ILE A 72 11.79 -10.41 -6.75
N VAL A 73 12.92 -10.02 -6.16
CA VAL A 73 14.21 -10.70 -6.35
C VAL A 73 14.18 -12.11 -5.76
N GLU A 74 13.62 -12.29 -4.56
CA GLU A 74 13.45 -13.60 -3.94
C GLU A 74 12.59 -14.53 -4.81
N ARG A 75 11.46 -14.03 -5.32
CA ARG A 75 10.60 -14.76 -6.26
C ARG A 75 11.37 -15.19 -7.50
N GLN A 76 12.20 -14.32 -8.07
CA GLN A 76 12.98 -14.63 -9.26
C GLN A 76 13.98 -15.78 -9.00
N LYS A 77 14.61 -15.79 -7.83
CA LYS A 77 15.49 -16.88 -7.42
C LYS A 77 14.73 -18.21 -7.34
N ILE A 78 13.56 -18.22 -6.70
CA ILE A 78 12.71 -19.42 -6.59
C ILE A 78 12.30 -19.94 -7.97
N ILE A 79 11.94 -19.04 -8.89
CA ILE A 79 11.60 -19.40 -10.28
C ILE A 79 12.80 -20.02 -10.99
N SER A 80 13.98 -19.42 -10.86
CA SER A 80 15.21 -19.96 -11.45
C SER A 80 15.54 -21.36 -10.91
N ASP A 81 15.37 -21.58 -9.61
CA ASP A 81 15.61 -22.89 -8.97
C ASP A 81 14.59 -23.94 -9.46
N ALA A 82 13.33 -23.54 -9.63
CA ALA A 82 12.27 -24.40 -10.17
C ALA A 82 12.55 -24.80 -11.63
N GLN A 83 12.97 -23.84 -12.46
CA GLN A 83 13.37 -24.09 -13.85
C GLN A 83 14.55 -25.06 -13.93
N ALA A 84 15.54 -24.92 -13.05
CA ALA A 84 16.68 -25.85 -12.97
C ALA A 84 16.26 -27.28 -12.59
N GLN A 85 15.13 -27.45 -11.92
CA GLN A 85 14.51 -28.74 -11.60
C GLN A 85 13.58 -29.24 -12.72
N GLY A 86 13.46 -28.52 -13.84
CA GLY A 86 12.59 -28.87 -14.96
C GLY A 86 11.11 -28.58 -14.73
N ILE A 87 10.78 -27.74 -13.73
CA ILE A 87 9.41 -27.29 -13.49
C ILE A 87 9.08 -26.16 -14.48
N ASP A 88 7.92 -26.26 -15.13
CA ASP A 88 7.40 -25.18 -15.97
C ASP A 88 6.93 -23.99 -15.12
N THR A 89 7.53 -22.82 -15.36
CA THR A 89 7.24 -21.58 -14.65
C THR A 89 6.47 -20.57 -15.49
N THR A 90 6.01 -20.96 -16.68
CA THR A 90 5.24 -20.09 -17.57
C THR A 90 4.06 -19.47 -16.84
N GLY A 91 3.98 -18.12 -16.85
CA GLY A 91 2.94 -17.35 -16.15
C GLY A 91 3.34 -16.83 -14.76
N TRP A 92 4.44 -17.31 -14.18
CA TRP A 92 5.00 -16.80 -12.93
C TRP A 92 6.19 -15.87 -13.14
N GLU A 93 6.65 -15.69 -14.37
CA GLU A 93 7.78 -14.84 -14.70
C GLU A 93 7.39 -13.36 -14.72
N LEU A 94 8.37 -12.50 -14.44
CA LEU A 94 8.24 -11.06 -14.60
C LEU A 94 9.11 -10.58 -15.76
N PRO A 95 8.75 -9.46 -16.41
CA PRO A 95 9.59 -8.86 -17.44
C PRO A 95 11.01 -8.59 -16.91
N LYS A 96 12.01 -8.86 -17.74
CA LYS A 96 13.43 -8.74 -17.37
C LYS A 96 13.77 -7.34 -16.88
N GLU A 97 13.17 -6.32 -17.50
CA GLU A 97 13.35 -4.91 -17.16
C GLU A 97 12.88 -4.62 -15.73
N THR A 98 11.82 -5.29 -15.27
CA THR A 98 11.31 -5.12 -13.90
C THR A 98 12.28 -5.70 -12.88
N LEU A 99 12.85 -6.87 -13.18
CA LEU A 99 13.82 -7.54 -12.32
C LEU A 99 15.10 -6.72 -12.21
N GLU A 100 15.67 -6.32 -13.34
CA GLU A 100 16.89 -5.50 -13.39
C GLU A 100 16.72 -4.17 -12.66
N ALA A 101 15.56 -3.50 -12.82
CA ALA A 101 15.27 -2.26 -12.11
C ALA A 101 15.17 -2.46 -10.59
N CYS A 102 14.55 -3.56 -10.14
CA CYS A 102 14.45 -3.88 -8.71
C CYS A 102 15.83 -4.17 -8.11
N GLU A 103 16.64 -4.99 -8.78
CA GLU A 103 18.01 -5.32 -8.36
C GLU A 103 18.91 -4.07 -8.32
N ALA A 104 18.86 -3.23 -9.35
CA ALA A 104 19.66 -2.01 -9.41
C ALA A 104 19.32 -1.05 -8.25
N GLN A 105 18.03 -0.88 -7.96
CA GLN A 105 17.59 0.00 -6.88
C GLN A 105 17.97 -0.55 -5.50
N LEU A 106 17.85 -1.87 -5.27
CA LEU A 106 18.30 -2.50 -4.03
C LEU A 106 19.81 -2.37 -3.84
N LYS A 107 20.59 -2.59 -4.90
CA LYS A 107 22.04 -2.44 -4.87
C LYS A 107 22.44 -0.99 -4.54
N ARG A 108 21.75 -0.01 -5.12
CA ARG A 108 21.97 1.41 -4.81
C ARG A 108 21.74 1.69 -3.32
N GLN A 109 20.62 1.21 -2.78
CA GLN A 109 20.27 1.44 -1.39
C GLN A 109 21.24 0.75 -0.42
N GLN A 110 21.71 -0.45 -0.73
CA GLN A 110 22.76 -1.13 0.03
C GLN A 110 24.09 -0.36 0.07
N LEU A 111 24.47 0.27 -1.06
CA LEU A 111 25.67 1.10 -1.12
C LEU A 111 25.52 2.36 -0.29
N GLU A 112 24.36 3.01 -0.35
CA GLU A 112 24.03 4.18 0.47
C GLU A 112 24.06 3.83 1.97
N ASP A 113 23.45 2.71 2.37
CA ASP A 113 23.45 2.21 3.75
C ASP A 113 24.87 1.90 4.24
N GLN A 114 25.70 1.26 3.41
CA GLN A 114 27.12 1.00 3.75
C GLN A 114 27.91 2.29 3.92
N GLN A 115 27.73 3.25 3.01
CA GLN A 115 28.44 4.53 3.07
C GLN A 115 28.05 5.34 4.30
N ASN A 116 26.76 5.33 4.66
CA ASN A 116 26.25 5.97 5.86
C ASN A 116 26.77 5.29 7.14
N GLY A 117 26.84 3.96 7.17
CA GLY A 117 27.43 3.21 8.27
C GLY A 117 28.92 3.50 8.49
N ILE A 118 29.69 3.56 7.40
CA ILE A 118 31.13 3.89 7.43
C ILE A 118 31.36 5.32 7.93
N ASN A 119 30.54 6.29 7.50
CA ASN A 119 30.66 7.67 7.92
C ASN A 119 30.30 7.90 9.39
N ASN A 120 29.32 7.17 9.93
CA ASN A 120 28.99 7.25 11.37
C ASN A 120 30.03 6.56 12.27
N GLY A 121 30.70 5.50 11.80
CA GLY A 121 31.77 4.82 12.55
C GLY A 121 33.08 5.61 12.67
N LYS A 122 33.31 6.62 11.81
CA LYS A 122 34.51 7.49 11.88
C LYS A 122 34.35 8.72 12.77
N LYS A 123 33.14 8.98 13.30
CA LYS A 123 32.84 10.11 14.20
C LYS A 123 32.86 9.74 15.69
N ALA A 124 33.17 8.50 16.03
CA ALA A 124 33.31 8.01 17.41
C ALA A 124 34.78 7.95 17.83
#